data_AF-D7GG56-F1
#
_entry.id   AF-D7GG56-F1
#
_cell.length_a   1.000
_cell.length_b   1.000
_cell.length_c   1.000
_cell.angle_alpha   90.00
_cell.angle_beta   90.00
_cell.angle_gamma   90.00
#
_symmetry.space_group_name_H-M   'P 1'
#
loop_
_entity.id
_entity.type
_entity.pdbx_description
1 polymer ?
#
loop_
_entity_poly.entity_id
_entity_poly.type
_entity_poly.pdbx_seq_one_letter_code
_entity_poly.pdbx_strand_id
1 'polypeptide(L)'
;MSIPTPPQGWRSQARLLTMLLWLNMAVQLLAGAMCLLLATRVDTPTDSVDDPGLRMFDAWQLLTTATGLVFMLTAIVWLVWQRGTARMALRWAPELSQPAWQLFNWVIPLINLWRPLVDLRALHRVFTIVRKDEMAADGIRGSIELAQVRLDDFRAATTRWWACWITFATAQLVAAWIVAGASGTTGARAGFIASGIADLLALPAAFLATRVVSELTRRVADAAGLRA
;
A
#
# COMPACT_ATOMS: atom_id res chain seq x y z
N MET A 1 -2.81 5.55 32.23
CA MET A 1 -3.46 6.61 31.43
C MET A 1 -3.93 5.98 30.13
N SER A 2 -5.19 6.15 29.75
CA SER A 2 -5.79 5.50 28.58
C SER A 2 -5.44 6.23 27.27
N ILE A 3 -5.39 5.48 26.17
CA ILE A 3 -5.30 6.05 24.82
C ILE A 3 -6.62 6.76 24.49
N PRO A 4 -6.58 7.98 23.91
CA PRO A 4 -7.78 8.70 23.50
C PRO A 4 -8.56 7.88 22.47
N THR A 5 -9.89 8.00 22.46
CA THR A 5 -10.71 7.36 21.44
C THR A 5 -10.33 7.84 20.03
N PRO A 6 -10.34 6.95 19.01
CA PRO A 6 -10.08 7.34 17.64
C PRO A 6 -11.04 8.43 17.15
N PRO A 7 -10.59 9.30 16.22
CA PRO A 7 -11.46 10.31 15.63
C PRO A 7 -12.64 9.68 14.89
N GLN A 8 -13.74 10.43 14.78
CA GLN A 8 -14.94 9.99 14.06
C GLN A 8 -14.58 9.54 12.63
N GLY A 9 -15.10 8.38 12.22
CA GLY A 9 -14.83 7.80 10.90
C GLY A 9 -13.49 7.06 10.77
N TRP A 10 -12.63 7.00 11.78
CA TRP A 10 -11.37 6.26 11.69
C TRP A 10 -11.56 4.77 11.38
N ARG A 11 -12.55 4.12 12.00
CA ARG A 11 -12.88 2.72 11.72
C ARG A 11 -13.39 2.49 10.29
N SER A 12 -14.22 3.40 9.79
CA SER A 12 -14.73 3.31 8.41
C SER A 12 -13.61 3.56 7.40
N GLN A 13 -12.67 4.48 7.69
CA GLN A 13 -11.47 4.70 6.90
C GLN A 13 -10.58 3.44 6.87
N ALA A 14 -10.36 2.77 7.99
CA ALA A 14 -9.57 1.54 8.03
C ALA A 14 -10.20 0.41 7.18
N ARG A 15 -11.53 0.23 7.26
CA ARG A 15 -12.26 -0.74 6.41
C ARG A 15 -12.19 -0.37 4.93
N LEU A 16 -12.45 0.90 4.60
CA LEU A 16 -12.37 1.41 3.24
C LEU A 16 -10.96 1.23 2.67
N LEU A 17 -9.92 1.49 3.47
CA LEU A 17 -8.54 1.32 3.07
C LEU A 17 -8.22 -0.13 2.71
N THR A 18 -8.67 -1.10 3.52
CA THR A 18 -8.53 -2.52 3.21
C THR A 18 -9.26 -2.88 1.91
N MET A 19 -10.49 -2.39 1.71
CA MET A 19 -11.24 -2.62 0.46
C MET A 19 -10.52 -2.03 -0.76
N LEU A 20 -9.99 -0.82 -0.64
CA LEU A 20 -9.24 -0.14 -1.70
C LEU A 20 -7.92 -0.85 -2.02
N LEU A 21 -7.22 -1.40 -1.03
CA LEU A 21 -6.01 -2.20 -1.25
C LEU A 21 -6.31 -3.52 -1.99
N TRP A 22 -7.42 -4.19 -1.65
CA TRP A 22 -7.87 -5.36 -2.41
C TRP A 22 -8.30 -4.99 -3.83
N LEU A 23 -9.00 -3.86 -4.00
CA LEU A 23 -9.38 -3.37 -5.32
C LEU A 23 -8.15 -3.04 -6.17
N ASN A 24 -7.14 -2.37 -5.61
CA ASN A 24 -5.86 -2.13 -6.28
C ASN A 24 -5.20 -3.44 -6.73
N MET A 25 -5.24 -4.47 -5.88
CA MET A 25 -4.68 -5.78 -6.22
C MET A 25 -5.45 -6.41 -7.40
N ALA A 26 -6.77 -6.36 -7.39
CA ALA A 26 -7.60 -6.90 -8.47
C ALA A 26 -7.41 -6.15 -9.79
N VAL A 27 -7.38 -4.81 -9.73
CA VAL A 27 -7.19 -3.96 -10.91
C VAL A 27 -5.79 -4.15 -11.50
N GLN A 28 -4.74 -4.26 -10.68
CA GLN A 28 -3.39 -4.52 -11.19
C GLN A 28 -3.20 -5.94 -11.72
N LEU A 29 -3.88 -6.93 -11.14
CA LEU A 29 -3.90 -8.27 -11.72
C LEU A 29 -4.52 -8.23 -13.13
N LEU A 30 -5.65 -7.52 -13.29
CA LEU A 30 -6.32 -7.37 -14.58
C LEU A 30 -5.47 -6.58 -15.57
N ALA A 31 -4.88 -5.47 -15.15
CA ALA A 31 -4.00 -4.63 -15.97
C ALA A 31 -2.76 -5.40 -16.42
N GLY A 32 -2.11 -6.10 -15.49
CA GLY A 32 -0.96 -6.94 -15.78
C GLY A 32 -1.27 -8.05 -16.78
N ALA A 33 -2.36 -8.78 -16.55
CA ALA A 33 -2.81 -9.83 -17.47
C ALA A 33 -3.17 -9.29 -18.85
N MET A 34 -3.83 -8.13 -18.92
CA MET A 34 -4.21 -7.49 -20.17
C MET A 34 -2.99 -6.99 -20.96
N CYS A 35 -2.01 -6.40 -20.29
CA CYS A 35 -0.73 -6.02 -20.88
C CYS A 35 -0.01 -7.24 -21.48
N LEU A 36 0.09 -8.34 -20.73
CA LEU A 36 0.71 -9.57 -21.23
C LEU A 36 -0.07 -10.18 -22.41
N LEU A 37 -1.40 -10.11 -22.39
CA LEU A 37 -2.25 -10.52 -23.51
C LEU A 37 -1.98 -9.65 -24.75
N LEU A 38 -1.94 -8.32 -24.59
CA LEU A 38 -1.63 -7.38 -25.67
C LEU A 38 -0.26 -7.66 -26.30
N ALA A 39 0.76 -7.98 -25.48
CA ALA A 39 2.09 -8.35 -25.96
C ALA A 39 2.08 -9.53 -26.95
N THR A 40 1.16 -10.50 -26.78
CA THR A 40 1.01 -11.65 -27.69
C THR A 40 0.33 -11.29 -29.01
N ARG A 41 -0.37 -10.15 -29.07
CA ARG A 41 -1.20 -9.73 -30.22
C ARG A 41 -0.56 -8.63 -31.08
N VAL A 42 0.60 -8.11 -30.70
CA VAL A 42 1.25 -6.98 -31.41
C VAL A 42 1.63 -7.30 -32.87
N ASP A 43 1.82 -8.57 -33.24
CA ASP A 43 2.24 -8.98 -34.59
C ASP A 43 1.10 -9.42 -35.51
N THR A 44 -0.16 -9.45 -35.04
CA THR A 44 -1.29 -9.83 -35.91
C THR A 44 -1.67 -8.64 -36.80
N PRO A 45 -1.54 -8.72 -38.14
CA PRO A 45 -1.94 -7.65 -39.05
C PRO A 45 -3.46 -7.46 -38.94
N THR A 46 -3.90 -6.24 -38.66
CA THR A 46 -5.31 -5.92 -38.50
C THR A 46 -5.86 -5.29 -39.77
N ASP A 47 -5.99 -6.10 -40.83
CA ASP A 47 -6.50 -5.67 -42.14
C ASP A 47 -8.04 -5.56 -42.22
N SER A 48 -8.74 -5.29 -41.12
CA SER A 48 -10.21 -5.17 -41.15
C SER A 48 -10.77 -4.11 -40.22
N VAL A 49 -11.73 -3.35 -40.74
CA VAL A 49 -12.44 -2.19 -40.15
C VAL A 49 -13.15 -2.48 -38.81
N ASP A 50 -13.24 -3.75 -38.39
CA ASP A 50 -13.67 -4.18 -37.05
C ASP A 50 -12.47 -4.58 -36.18
N ASP A 51 -11.53 -3.66 -36.00
CA ASP A 51 -10.22 -3.98 -35.43
C ASP A 51 -10.29 -4.31 -33.92
N PRO A 52 -10.15 -5.58 -33.51
CA PRO A 52 -10.17 -5.97 -32.11
C PRO A 52 -8.97 -5.39 -31.36
N GLY A 53 -7.88 -5.05 -32.06
CA GLY A 53 -6.69 -4.44 -31.50
C GLY A 53 -6.94 -3.02 -30.98
N LEU A 54 -7.68 -2.20 -31.74
CA LEU A 54 -8.07 -0.84 -31.33
C LEU A 54 -8.95 -0.85 -30.08
N ARG A 55 -9.99 -1.70 -30.06
CA ARG A 55 -10.86 -1.84 -28.87
C ARG A 55 -10.09 -2.30 -27.63
N MET A 56 -9.09 -3.16 -27.81
CA MET A 56 -8.26 -3.66 -26.71
C MET A 56 -7.26 -2.61 -26.22
N PHE A 57 -6.77 -1.73 -27.09
CA PHE A 57 -5.96 -0.57 -26.70
C PHE A 57 -6.78 0.47 -25.92
N ASP A 58 -8.00 0.79 -26.37
CA ASP A 58 -8.92 1.68 -25.64
C ASP A 58 -9.26 1.12 -24.24
N ALA A 59 -9.55 -0.18 -24.17
CA ALA A 59 -9.79 -0.86 -22.90
C ALA A 59 -8.56 -0.84 -21.99
N TRP A 60 -7.35 -0.91 -22.54
CA TRP A 60 -6.10 -0.79 -21.77
C TRP A 60 -5.89 0.64 -21.23
N GLN A 61 -6.20 1.68 -22.03
CA GLN A 61 -6.14 3.06 -21.56
C GLN A 61 -7.15 3.33 -20.44
N LEU A 62 -8.38 2.83 -20.58
CA LEU A 62 -9.41 2.92 -19.55
C LEU A 62 -8.96 2.22 -18.27
N LEU A 63 -8.40 1.02 -18.38
CA LEU A 63 -7.91 0.24 -17.25
C LEU A 63 -6.74 0.94 -16.55
N THR A 64 -5.79 1.49 -17.29
CA THR A 64 -4.66 2.25 -16.75
C THR A 64 -5.14 3.50 -15.99
N THR A 65 -6.13 4.21 -16.56
CA THR A 65 -6.76 5.38 -15.92
C THR A 65 -7.48 4.97 -14.64
N ALA A 66 -8.24 3.88 -14.66
CA ALA A 66 -8.90 3.33 -13.48
C ALA A 66 -7.88 2.93 -12.41
N THR A 67 -6.77 2.27 -12.76
CA THR A 67 -5.65 1.96 -11.84
C THR A 67 -5.13 3.23 -11.17
N GLY A 68 -4.85 4.28 -11.93
CA GLY A 68 -4.38 5.57 -11.39
C GLY A 68 -5.36 6.18 -10.38
N LEU A 69 -6.66 6.16 -10.68
CA LEU A 69 -7.71 6.67 -9.80
C LEU A 69 -7.82 5.86 -8.49
N VAL A 70 -7.82 4.53 -8.57
CA VAL A 70 -7.88 3.69 -7.36
C VAL A 70 -6.62 3.88 -6.51
N PHE A 71 -5.44 4.01 -7.11
CA PHE A 71 -4.21 4.33 -6.39
C PHE A 71 -4.28 5.66 -5.66
N MET A 72 -4.73 6.73 -6.33
CA MET A 72 -4.88 8.06 -5.72
C MET A 72 -5.87 8.02 -4.54
N LEU A 73 -7.04 7.40 -4.73
CA LEU A 73 -8.03 7.24 -3.67
C LEU A 73 -7.47 6.45 -2.49
N THR A 74 -6.72 5.38 -2.76
CA THR A 74 -6.06 4.57 -1.73
C THR A 74 -5.05 5.39 -0.95
N ALA A 75 -4.21 6.17 -1.63
CA ALA A 75 -3.22 7.03 -1.01
C ALA A 75 -3.88 8.08 -0.11
N ILE A 76 -4.96 8.74 -0.57
CA ILE A 76 -5.71 9.72 0.23
C ILE A 76 -6.27 9.07 1.50
N VAL A 77 -6.96 7.93 1.36
CA VAL A 77 -7.56 7.25 2.52
C VAL A 77 -6.47 6.75 3.48
N TRP A 78 -5.35 6.24 2.96
CA TRP A 78 -4.19 5.84 3.75
C TRP A 78 -3.68 7.00 4.61
N LEU A 79 -3.46 8.17 4.00
CA LEU A 79 -2.93 9.34 4.68
C LEU A 79 -3.89 9.87 5.75
N VAL A 80 -5.19 9.90 5.46
CA VAL A 80 -6.20 10.32 6.44
C VAL A 80 -6.25 9.35 7.62
N TRP A 81 -6.25 8.04 7.35
CA TRP A 81 -6.22 7.00 8.38
C TRP A 81 -4.95 7.06 9.23
N GLN A 82 -3.78 7.20 8.60
CA GLN A 82 -2.49 7.29 9.30
C GLN A 82 -2.43 8.55 10.17
N ARG A 83 -2.91 9.69 9.65
CA ARG A 83 -3.00 10.95 10.41
C ARG A 83 -3.90 10.82 11.64
N GLY A 84 -5.05 10.16 11.50
CA GLY A 84 -5.95 9.87 12.61
C GLY A 84 -5.27 9.01 13.68
N THR A 85 -4.59 7.96 13.24
CA THR A 85 -3.82 7.05 14.11
C THR A 85 -2.67 7.76 14.82
N ALA A 86 -1.97 8.65 14.13
CA ALA A 86 -0.85 9.40 14.67
C ALA A 86 -1.25 10.40 15.75
N ARG A 87 -2.36 11.11 15.57
CA ARG A 87 -2.90 12.02 16.60
C ARG A 87 -3.12 11.32 17.94
N MET A 88 -3.48 10.05 17.91
CA MET A 88 -3.67 9.23 19.11
C MET A 88 -2.35 8.80 19.77
N ALA A 89 -1.23 8.80 19.04
CA ALA A 89 0.06 8.27 19.51
C ALA A 89 1.09 9.37 19.85
N LEU A 90 0.85 10.63 19.46
CA LEU A 90 1.83 11.73 19.58
C LEU A 90 2.42 11.92 20.98
N ARG A 91 1.63 11.71 22.04
CA ARG A 91 2.12 11.88 23.42
C ARG A 91 3.09 10.78 23.85
N TRP A 92 3.10 9.64 23.16
CA TRP A 92 3.84 8.43 23.53
C TRP A 92 5.01 8.11 22.60
N ALA A 93 5.09 8.74 21.43
CA ALA A 93 6.21 8.57 20.51
C ALA A 93 6.67 9.93 19.96
N PRO A 94 7.63 10.60 20.65
CA PRO A 94 8.21 11.86 20.18
C PRO A 94 8.95 11.72 18.84
N GLU A 95 9.34 10.49 18.47
CA GLU A 95 9.96 10.19 17.18
C GLU A 95 9.00 10.28 15.99
N LEU A 96 7.67 10.24 16.22
CA LEU A 96 6.68 10.35 15.15
C LEU A 96 6.75 11.71 14.48
N SER A 97 6.75 11.72 13.14
CA SER A 97 6.49 12.98 12.45
C SER A 97 5.13 13.54 12.87
N GLN A 98 5.06 14.86 13.08
CA GLN A 98 3.81 15.49 13.42
C GLN A 98 2.76 15.19 12.33
N PRO A 99 1.46 15.12 12.67
CA PRO A 99 0.45 14.62 11.74
C PRO A 99 0.31 15.48 10.48
N ALA A 100 0.73 16.75 10.52
CA ALA A 100 0.80 17.62 9.35
C ALA A 100 1.97 17.25 8.40
N TRP A 101 3.11 16.84 8.98
CA TRP A 101 4.32 16.47 8.24
C TRP A 101 4.27 15.06 7.65
N GLN A 102 3.33 14.23 8.09
CA GLN A 102 3.15 12.88 7.54
C GLN A 102 2.81 12.90 6.05
N LEU A 103 2.04 13.87 5.57
CA LEU A 103 1.76 14.04 4.13
C LEU A 103 3.05 14.27 3.33
N PHE A 104 3.90 15.17 3.82
CA PHE A 104 5.15 15.53 3.15
C PHE A 104 6.17 14.38 3.11
N ASN A 105 6.17 13.52 4.15
CA ASN A 105 7.03 12.33 4.19
C ASN A 105 6.72 11.31 3.08
N TRP A 106 5.49 11.28 2.59
CA TRP A 106 5.05 10.39 1.51
C TRP A 106 5.20 11.01 0.12
N VAL A 107 5.16 12.35 0.02
CA VAL A 107 5.18 13.10 -1.24
C VAL A 107 6.58 13.49 -1.70
N ILE A 108 7.57 13.56 -0.80
CA ILE A 108 8.97 13.92 -1.12
C ILE A 108 9.85 12.67 -0.94
N PRO A 109 9.98 11.79 -1.95
CA PRO A 109 10.64 10.49 -1.80
C PRO A 109 12.16 10.60 -1.67
N LEU A 110 12.75 11.68 -2.21
CA LEU A 110 14.20 11.83 -2.33
C LEU A 110 14.93 12.09 -1.01
N ILE A 111 14.26 12.64 0.01
CA ILE A 111 14.90 12.97 1.31
C ILE A 111 14.47 11.99 2.41
N ASN A 112 13.30 11.36 2.30
CA ASN A 112 12.69 10.63 3.41
C ASN A 112 12.19 9.22 3.04
N LEU A 113 12.89 8.53 2.13
CA LEU A 113 12.58 7.15 1.69
C LEU A 113 12.28 6.18 2.85
N TRP A 114 12.86 6.40 4.03
CA TRP A 114 12.69 5.51 5.18
C TRP A 114 11.68 6.00 6.22
N ARG A 115 11.22 7.25 6.12
CA ARG A 115 10.38 7.86 7.14
C ARG A 115 8.98 7.24 7.25
N PRO A 116 8.31 6.86 6.15
CA PRO A 116 7.06 6.10 6.25
C PRO A 116 7.18 4.83 7.10
N LEU A 117 8.31 4.12 6.99
CA LEU A 117 8.59 2.93 7.79
C LEU A 117 8.81 3.24 9.26
N VAL A 118 9.57 4.30 9.56
CA VAL A 118 9.79 4.76 10.93
C VAL A 118 8.45 5.11 11.58
N ASP A 119 7.61 5.89 10.90
CA ASP A 119 6.32 6.33 11.43
C ASP A 119 5.40 5.12 11.70
N LEU A 120 5.26 4.17 10.77
CA LEU A 120 4.41 2.98 10.96
C LEU A 120 4.89 2.09 12.11
N ARG A 121 6.20 1.89 12.24
CA ARG A 121 6.79 1.08 13.31
C ARG A 121 6.64 1.76 14.66
N ALA A 122 6.81 3.07 14.73
CA ALA A 122 6.59 3.86 15.94
C ALA A 122 5.12 3.78 16.38
N LEU A 123 4.16 3.92 15.46
CA LEU A 123 2.74 3.73 15.76
C LEU A 123 2.47 2.33 16.33
N HIS A 124 2.94 1.27 15.64
CA HIS A 124 2.74 -0.10 16.10
C HIS A 124 3.36 -0.35 17.47
N ARG A 125 4.54 0.21 17.72
CA ARG A 125 5.23 0.14 19.02
C ARG A 125 4.40 0.75 20.12
N VAL A 126 3.87 1.96 19.95
CA VAL A 126 3.03 2.64 20.95
C VAL A 126 1.83 1.77 21.33
N PHE A 127 1.05 1.33 20.34
CA PHE A 127 -0.18 0.56 20.60
C PHE A 127 0.08 -0.87 21.10
N THR A 128 1.28 -1.40 20.87
CA THR A 128 1.71 -2.69 21.44
C THR A 128 2.16 -2.54 22.89
N ILE A 129 2.90 -1.48 23.21
CA ILE A 129 3.41 -1.21 24.58
C ILE A 129 2.29 -0.80 25.53
N VAL A 130 1.37 0.09 25.12
CA VAL A 130 0.27 0.49 26.02
C VAL A 130 -0.56 -0.73 26.47
N ARG A 131 -0.81 -1.67 25.56
CA ARG A 131 -1.48 -2.92 25.89
C ARG A 131 -0.64 -3.83 26.79
N LYS A 132 0.68 -3.82 26.65
CA LYS A 132 1.58 -4.57 27.52
C LYS A 132 1.49 -4.05 28.96
N ASP A 133 1.44 -2.73 29.15
CA ASP A 133 1.33 -2.12 30.49
C ASP A 133 -0.01 -2.46 31.16
N GLU A 134 -1.10 -2.50 30.39
CA GLU A 134 -2.41 -3.00 30.86
C GLU A 134 -2.36 -4.48 31.24
N MET A 135 -1.82 -5.36 30.37
CA MET A 135 -1.70 -6.80 30.65
C MET A 135 -0.77 -7.11 31.83
N ALA A 136 0.25 -6.29 32.05
CA ALA A 136 1.15 -6.41 33.19
C ALA A 136 0.46 -5.99 34.50
N ALA A 137 -0.39 -4.96 34.46
CA ALA A 137 -1.24 -4.59 35.59
C ALA A 137 -2.24 -5.70 35.95
N ASP A 138 -2.71 -6.47 34.95
CA ASP A 138 -3.59 -7.64 35.13
C ASP A 138 -2.85 -8.93 35.56
N GLY A 139 -1.53 -8.88 35.81
CA GLY A 139 -0.76 -10.01 36.33
C GLY A 139 -0.45 -11.13 35.32
N ILE A 140 -0.59 -10.88 34.01
CA ILE A 140 -0.38 -11.90 32.97
C ILE A 140 1.12 -12.12 32.72
N ARG A 141 1.67 -13.21 33.26
CA ARG A 141 3.05 -13.68 33.00
C ARG A 141 3.23 -14.06 31.52
N GLY A 142 4.35 -13.66 30.90
CA GLY A 142 4.66 -13.94 29.48
C GLY A 142 4.27 -12.82 28.49
N SER A 143 3.68 -11.73 28.96
CA SER A 143 3.25 -10.58 28.14
C SER A 143 4.41 -9.82 27.46
N ILE A 144 5.61 -9.86 28.03
CA ILE A 144 6.79 -9.13 27.53
C ILE A 144 7.37 -9.80 26.27
N GLU A 145 7.64 -11.11 26.33
CA GLU A 145 8.20 -11.86 25.21
C GLU A 145 7.24 -11.84 24.01
N LEU A 146 5.94 -12.04 24.25
CA LEU A 146 4.92 -11.98 23.21
C LEU A 146 4.83 -10.60 22.56
N ALA A 147 5.00 -9.51 23.32
CA ALA A 147 5.04 -8.16 22.78
C ALA A 147 6.26 -7.95 21.88
N GLN A 148 7.44 -8.44 22.29
CA GLN A 148 8.67 -8.33 21.53
C GLN A 148 8.58 -9.07 20.18
N VAL A 149 8.14 -10.34 20.20
CA VAL A 149 7.94 -11.14 18.97
C VAL A 149 7.04 -10.41 17.97
N ARG A 150 5.95 -9.80 18.45
CA ARG A 150 5.03 -9.03 17.60
C ARG A 150 5.65 -7.78 16.99
N LEU A 151 6.54 -7.11 17.71
CA LEU A 151 7.27 -5.94 17.17
C LEU A 151 8.22 -6.37 16.06
N ASP A 152 8.91 -7.50 16.24
CA ASP A 152 9.85 -8.04 15.25
C ASP A 152 9.12 -8.52 13.99
N ASP A 153 8.00 -9.24 14.15
CA ASP A 153 7.14 -9.66 13.04
C ASP A 153 6.62 -8.47 12.22
N PHE A 154 6.14 -7.42 12.90
CA PHE A 154 5.66 -6.22 12.24
C PHE A 154 6.78 -5.46 11.52
N ARG A 155 7.98 -5.42 12.11
CA ARG A 155 9.16 -4.83 11.48
C ARG A 155 9.55 -5.58 10.21
N ALA A 156 9.53 -6.92 10.23
CA ALA A 156 9.79 -7.74 9.05
C ALA A 156 8.73 -7.53 7.97
N ALA A 157 7.44 -7.55 8.33
CA ALA A 157 6.33 -7.34 7.41
C ALA A 157 6.38 -5.96 6.72
N THR A 158 6.61 -4.89 7.48
CA THR A 158 6.76 -3.54 6.94
C THR A 158 7.99 -3.40 6.04
N THR A 159 9.12 -4.06 6.37
CA THR A 159 10.30 -4.07 5.50
C THR A 159 10.04 -4.74 4.16
N ARG A 160 9.40 -5.92 4.18
CA ARG A 160 9.05 -6.67 2.97
C ARG A 160 8.08 -5.88 2.10
N TRP A 161 7.04 -5.31 2.71
CA TRP A 161 6.10 -4.44 2.01
C TRP A 161 6.81 -3.28 1.30
N TRP A 162 7.71 -2.59 1.99
CA TRP A 162 8.46 -1.47 1.44
C TRP A 162 9.37 -1.88 0.28
N ALA A 163 10.06 -3.01 0.41
CA ALA A 163 10.87 -3.56 -0.67
C ALA A 163 10.00 -3.88 -1.90
N CYS A 164 8.85 -4.55 -1.71
CA CYS A 164 7.92 -4.82 -2.80
C CYS A 164 7.43 -3.53 -3.46
N TRP A 165 7.11 -2.50 -2.67
CA TRP A 165 6.65 -1.21 -3.18
C TRP A 165 7.73 -0.49 -4.00
N ILE A 166 8.99 -0.45 -3.53
CA ILE A 166 10.11 0.13 -4.27
C ILE A 166 10.34 -0.64 -5.58
N THR A 167 10.37 -1.97 -5.52
CA THR A 167 10.55 -2.82 -6.72
C THR A 167 9.45 -2.55 -7.75
N PHE A 168 8.19 -2.52 -7.31
CA PHE A 168 7.05 -2.16 -8.14
C PHE A 168 7.20 -0.76 -8.76
N ALA A 169 7.46 0.27 -7.95
CA ALA A 169 7.58 1.64 -8.43
C ALA A 169 8.73 1.80 -9.45
N THR A 170 9.84 1.09 -9.21
CA THR A 170 11.01 1.08 -10.11
C THR A 170 10.67 0.37 -11.42
N ALA A 171 9.99 -0.78 -11.35
CA ALA A 171 9.53 -1.51 -12.53
C ALA A 171 8.58 -0.67 -13.39
N GLN A 172 7.66 0.09 -12.78
CA GLN A 172 6.77 1.00 -13.50
C GLN A 172 7.53 2.14 -14.19
N LEU A 173 8.54 2.73 -13.55
CA LEU A 173 9.38 3.75 -14.18
C LEU A 173 10.15 3.19 -15.38
N VAL A 174 10.70 1.98 -15.24
CA VAL A 174 11.38 1.29 -16.34
C VAL A 174 10.42 0.96 -17.47
N ALA A 175 9.22 0.47 -17.17
CA ALA A 175 8.18 0.20 -18.15
C ALA A 175 7.78 1.47 -18.91
N ALA A 176 7.54 2.58 -18.20
CA ALA A 176 7.23 3.87 -18.80
C ALA A 176 8.37 4.37 -19.71
N TRP A 177 9.63 4.20 -19.31
CA TRP A 177 10.78 4.57 -20.13
C TRP A 177 10.87 3.73 -21.41
N ILE A 178 10.63 2.41 -21.31
CA ILE A 178 10.58 1.51 -22.47
C ILE A 178 9.45 1.92 -23.43
N VAL A 179 8.25 2.20 -22.90
CA VAL A 179 7.10 2.64 -23.70
C VAL A 179 7.37 3.97 -24.40
N ALA A 180 8.01 4.94 -23.71
CA ALA A 180 8.34 6.23 -24.30
C ALA A 180 9.41 6.14 -25.40
N GLY A 181 10.33 5.18 -25.30
CA GLY A 181 11.37 4.94 -26.30
C GLY A 181 10.98 3.95 -27.41
N ALA A 182 9.80 3.33 -27.33
CA ALA A 182 9.39 2.29 -28.24
C ALA A 182 9.03 2.85 -29.63
N SER A 183 9.63 2.29 -30.67
CA SER A 183 9.23 2.48 -32.06
C SER A 183 8.94 1.12 -32.72
N GLY A 184 7.89 1.08 -33.54
CA GLY A 184 7.43 -0.14 -34.21
C GLY A 184 6.85 -1.22 -33.28
N THR A 185 6.51 -2.36 -33.86
CA THR A 185 5.82 -3.49 -33.19
C THR A 185 6.66 -4.13 -32.10
N THR A 186 7.96 -4.32 -32.34
CA THR A 186 8.89 -4.88 -31.34
C THR A 186 8.97 -4.02 -30.07
N GLY A 187 9.02 -2.68 -30.23
CA GLY A 187 9.04 -1.76 -29.10
C GLY A 187 7.72 -1.78 -28.32
N ALA A 188 6.57 -1.80 -29.01
CA ALA A 188 5.26 -1.89 -28.38
C ALA A 188 5.10 -3.19 -27.57
N ARG A 189 5.52 -4.33 -28.13
CA ARG A 189 5.53 -5.61 -27.40
C ARG A 189 6.38 -5.53 -26.13
N ALA A 190 7.60 -5.00 -26.22
CA ALA A 190 8.46 -4.85 -25.05
C ALA A 190 7.84 -3.96 -23.97
N GLY A 191 7.18 -2.87 -24.37
CA GLY A 191 6.45 -1.97 -23.47
C GLY A 191 5.29 -2.67 -22.75
N PHE A 192 4.50 -3.48 -23.46
CA PHE A 192 3.41 -4.26 -22.87
C PHE A 192 3.92 -5.34 -21.91
N ILE A 193 5.00 -6.07 -22.25
CA ILE A 193 5.60 -7.06 -21.35
C ILE A 193 6.11 -6.39 -20.08
N ALA A 194 6.86 -5.30 -20.22
CA ALA A 194 7.43 -4.58 -19.08
C ALA A 194 6.33 -4.03 -18.15
N SER A 195 5.29 -3.41 -18.72
CA SER A 195 4.14 -2.90 -17.96
C SER A 195 3.38 -4.03 -17.27
N GLY A 196 3.17 -5.14 -17.98
CA GLY A 196 2.47 -6.31 -17.43
C GLY A 196 3.20 -6.93 -16.24
N ILE A 197 4.52 -7.08 -16.33
CA ILE A 197 5.36 -7.56 -15.22
C ILE A 197 5.34 -6.56 -14.06
N ALA A 198 5.44 -5.26 -14.35
CA ALA A 198 5.42 -4.22 -13.33
C ALA A 198 4.11 -4.27 -12.51
N ASP A 199 2.95 -4.34 -13.17
CA ASP A 199 1.65 -4.43 -12.49
C ASP A 199 1.54 -5.69 -11.60
N LEU A 200 2.05 -6.84 -12.06
CA LEU A 200 2.05 -8.07 -11.26
C LEU A 200 2.97 -8.00 -10.02
N LEU A 201 4.06 -7.24 -10.10
CA LEU A 201 4.96 -7.01 -8.96
C LEU A 201 4.30 -6.18 -7.84
N ALA A 202 3.18 -5.52 -8.12
CA ALA A 202 2.44 -4.77 -7.11
C ALA A 202 1.58 -5.65 -6.20
N LEU A 203 1.24 -6.87 -6.62
CA LEU A 203 0.33 -7.75 -5.86
C LEU A 203 0.87 -8.06 -4.46
N PRO A 204 2.15 -8.46 -4.30
CA PRO A 204 2.74 -8.66 -2.97
C PRO A 204 2.75 -7.38 -2.13
N ALA A 205 2.98 -6.22 -2.76
CA ALA A 205 2.95 -4.93 -2.06
C ALA A 205 1.55 -4.62 -1.51
N ALA A 206 0.50 -4.77 -2.31
CA ALA A 206 -0.89 -4.54 -1.89
C ALA A 206 -1.33 -5.53 -0.79
N PHE A 207 -0.95 -6.81 -0.92
CA PHE A 207 -1.25 -7.82 0.08
C PHE A 207 -0.57 -7.52 1.43
N LEU A 208 0.73 -7.21 1.42
CA LEU A 208 1.46 -6.89 2.64
C LEU A 208 0.99 -5.57 3.26
N ALA A 209 0.64 -4.56 2.45
CA ALA A 209 0.03 -3.31 2.92
C ALA A 209 -1.28 -3.59 3.68
N THR A 210 -2.11 -4.50 3.16
CA THR A 210 -3.36 -4.91 3.80
C THR A 210 -3.12 -5.54 5.18
N ARG A 211 -2.08 -6.37 5.30
CA ARG A 211 -1.66 -6.98 6.58
C ARG A 211 -1.19 -5.92 7.57
N VAL A 212 -0.36 -4.98 7.12
CA VAL A 212 0.13 -3.86 7.95
C VAL A 212 -1.02 -3.01 8.48
N VAL A 213 -1.95 -2.61 7.61
CA VAL A 213 -3.14 -1.81 8.00
C VAL A 213 -4.03 -2.58 8.96
N SER A 214 -4.32 -3.85 8.67
CA SER A 214 -5.18 -4.68 9.50
C SER A 214 -4.59 -4.89 10.89
N GLU A 215 -3.29 -5.17 10.96
CA GLU A 215 -2.58 -5.34 12.23
C GLU A 215 -2.60 -4.05 13.05
N LEU A 216 -2.20 -2.93 12.45
CA LEU A 216 -2.14 -1.66 13.16
C LEU A 216 -3.53 -1.20 13.61
N THR A 217 -4.55 -1.33 12.75
CA THR A 217 -5.94 -1.02 13.09
C THR A 217 -6.43 -1.88 14.25
N ARG A 218 -6.14 -3.18 14.25
CA ARG A 218 -6.47 -4.06 15.36
C ARG A 218 -5.81 -3.57 16.65
N ARG A 219 -4.51 -3.25 16.63
CA ARG A 219 -3.79 -2.77 17.83
C ARG A 219 -4.37 -1.47 18.39
N VAL A 220 -4.70 -0.52 17.50
CA VAL A 220 -5.32 0.73 17.89
C VAL A 220 -6.70 0.49 18.53
N ALA A 221 -7.52 -0.38 17.94
CA ALA A 221 -8.83 -0.72 18.48
C ALA A 221 -8.71 -1.42 19.86
N ASP A 222 -7.75 -2.34 19.99
CA ASP A 222 -7.52 -3.05 21.25
C ASP A 222 -7.11 -2.08 22.36
N ALA A 223 -6.16 -1.20 22.08
CA ALA A 223 -5.61 -0.27 23.04
C ALA A 223 -6.56 0.91 23.36
N ALA A 224 -7.56 1.15 22.51
CA ALA A 224 -8.65 2.10 22.76
C ALA A 224 -9.86 1.46 23.46
N GLY A 225 -9.78 0.18 23.87
CA GLY A 225 -10.91 -0.52 24.53
C GLY A 225 -12.13 -0.70 23.62
N LEU A 226 -11.90 -0.69 22.30
CA LEU A 226 -12.95 -0.64 21.28
C LEU A 226 -13.43 -2.04 20.85
N ARG A 227 -13.08 -3.10 21.57
CA ARG A 227 -13.61 -4.45 21.32
C ARG A 227 -14.95 -4.62 22.04
N ALA A 228 -16.01 -4.83 21.26
CA ALA A 228 -17.23 -5.52 21.70
C ALA A 228 -17.29 -6.84 20.92
#